data_AF-A0A271LQI5-F1
#
_entry.id   AF-A0A271LQI5-F1
#
_cell.length_a   1.000
_cell.length_b   1.000
_cell.length_c   1.000
_cell.angle_alpha   90.00
_cell.angle_beta   90.00
_cell.angle_gamma   90.00
#
_symmetry.space_group_name_H-M   'P 1'
#
loop_
_entity.id
_entity.type
_entity.pdbx_description
1 polymer ?
#
loop_
_entity_poly.entity_id
_entity_poly.type
_entity_poly.pdbx_seq_one_letter_code
_entity_poly.pdbx_strand_id
1 'polypeptide(L)'
;MAQILCIEEERVVARDNTIAFARLRLQLPQSPIRHHFVKATVKIRHYPDGTLAVFHGPRRIARYMPDGAAIQETCRTGQAA
;
A
#
# COMPACT_ATOMS: atom_id res chain seq x y z
N MET A 1 -9.63 -13.51 -5.20
CA MET A 1 -9.91 -12.89 -3.89
C MET A 1 -9.59 -13.89 -2.80
N ALA A 2 -8.46 -13.74 -2.10
CA ALA A 2 -8.06 -14.59 -0.97
C ALA A 2 -7.69 -13.66 0.20
N GLN A 3 -8.71 -13.12 0.90
CA GLN A 3 -8.47 -12.32 2.11
C GLN A 3 -8.13 -13.21 3.34
N ILE A 4 -8.29 -14.53 3.20
CA ILE A 4 -8.21 -15.50 4.30
C ILE A 4 -6.76 -15.93 4.60
N LEU A 5 -5.81 -15.67 3.70
CA LEU A 5 -4.41 -16.12 3.82
C LEU A 5 -3.38 -14.98 3.84
N CYS A 6 -3.79 -13.74 4.16
CA CYS A 6 -2.84 -12.62 4.26
C CYS A 6 -2.45 -12.34 5.71
N ILE A 7 -1.17 -12.03 5.93
CA ILE A 7 -0.68 -11.51 7.21
C ILE A 7 -1.01 -10.03 7.26
N GLU A 8 -1.69 -9.57 8.31
CA GLU A 8 -1.96 -8.16 8.56
C GLU A 8 -1.03 -7.63 9.65
N GLU A 9 -0.36 -6.52 9.39
CA GLU A 9 0.53 -5.85 10.35
C GLU A 9 0.25 -4.35 10.37
N GLU A 10 0.20 -3.76 11.56
CA GLU A 10 0.04 -2.32 11.73
C GLU A 10 1.40 -1.63 11.78
N ARG A 11 1.54 -0.55 11.00
CA ARG A 11 2.75 0.28 10.96
C ARG A 11 2.38 1.75 11.00
N VAL A 12 3.30 2.55 11.50
CA VAL A 12 3.19 4.02 11.50
C VAL A 12 4.01 4.56 10.33
N VAL A 13 3.41 5.45 9.54
CA VAL A 13 4.09 6.11 8.42
C VAL A 13 5.12 7.12 8.94
N ALA A 14 6.33 7.03 8.42
CA ALA A 14 7.44 7.92 8.75
C ALA A 14 7.25 9.34 8.16
N ARG A 15 8.13 10.28 8.55
CA ARG A 15 8.04 11.69 8.16
C ARG A 15 8.20 11.93 6.66
N ASP A 16 8.91 11.04 5.98
CA ASP A 16 9.12 11.03 4.53
C ASP A 16 7.99 10.32 3.76
N ASN A 17 6.86 10.05 4.43
CA ASN A 17 5.70 9.34 3.88
C ASN A 17 6.06 7.90 3.43
N THR A 18 7.06 7.29 4.08
CA THR A 18 7.43 5.89 3.87
C THR A 18 6.93 4.99 4.99
N ILE A 19 6.84 3.70 4.70
CA ILE A 19 6.59 2.66 5.70
C ILE A 19 7.74 1.67 5.67
N ALA A 20 8.30 1.39 6.85
CA ALA A 20 9.27 0.32 7.02
C ALA A 20 8.54 -1.01 7.21
N PHE A 21 8.77 -1.96 6.31
CA PHE A 21 8.20 -3.30 6.39
C PHE A 21 9.26 -4.34 6.03
N ALA A 22 9.57 -5.23 6.97
CA ALA A 22 10.68 -6.18 6.85
C ALA A 22 12.00 -5.46 6.44
N ARG A 23 12.53 -5.76 5.24
CA ARG A 23 13.72 -5.12 4.67
C ARG A 23 13.40 -4.07 3.61
N LEU A 24 12.12 -3.74 3.43
CA LEU A 24 11.63 -2.82 2.41
C LEU A 24 11.25 -1.47 3.04
N ARG A 25 11.42 -0.41 2.24
CA ARG A 25 10.88 0.91 2.51
C ARG A 25 9.87 1.23 1.42
N LEU A 26 8.60 1.29 1.80
CA LEU A 26 7.48 1.47 0.88
C LEU A 26 7.08 2.95 0.87
N GLN A 27 7.33 3.64 -0.24
CA GLN A 27 6.90 5.02 -0.42
C GLN A 27 5.40 5.07 -0.71
N LEU A 28 4.62 5.78 0.12
CA LEU A 28 3.20 5.97 -0.15
C LEU A 28 2.98 7.03 -1.24
N PRO A 29 2.02 6.79 -2.16
CA PRO A 29 1.62 7.79 -3.12
C PRO A 29 0.90 8.95 -2.43
N GLN A 30 0.84 10.09 -3.12
CA GLN A 30 -0.02 11.19 -2.71
C GLN A 30 -1.49 10.75 -2.81
N SER A 31 -2.29 11.04 -1.78
CA SER A 31 -3.71 10.70 -1.79
C SER A 31 -4.58 11.93 -2.03
N PRO A 32 -5.67 11.80 -2.81
CA PRO A 32 -6.66 12.87 -2.95
C PRO A 32 -7.49 13.08 -1.67
N ILE A 33 -7.44 12.15 -0.72
CA ILE A 33 -8.24 12.19 0.52
C ILE A 33 -7.49 12.95 1.63
N ARG A 34 -6.15 12.90 1.61
CA ARG A 34 -5.29 13.54 2.60
C ARG A 34 -3.97 13.91 1.95
N HIS A 35 -3.52 15.14 2.17
CA HIS A 35 -2.26 15.66 1.61
C HIS A 35 -1.02 14.79 1.91
N HIS A 36 -0.95 14.15 3.08
CA HIS A 36 0.15 13.23 3.46
C HIS A 36 -0.30 12.25 4.56
N PHE A 37 0.29 11.05 4.63
CA PHE A 37 -0.02 10.06 5.67
C PHE A 37 0.99 10.05 6.82
N VAL A 38 1.89 11.04 6.91
CA VAL A 38 2.89 11.14 7.99
C VAL A 38 2.24 10.95 9.36
N LYS A 39 2.80 10.05 10.18
CA LYS A 39 2.32 9.63 11.50
C LYS A 39 0.96 8.92 11.52
N ALA A 40 0.35 8.64 10.37
CA ALA A 40 -0.87 7.84 10.32
C ALA A 40 -0.53 6.37 10.60
N THR A 41 -1.40 5.70 11.36
CA THR A 41 -1.40 4.24 11.47
C THR A 41 -2.05 3.65 10.23
N VAL A 42 -1.35 2.71 9.60
CA VAL A 42 -1.77 1.99 8.40
C VAL A 42 -1.63 0.50 8.62
N LYS A 43 -2.47 -0.26 7.93
CA LYS A 43 -2.46 -1.72 7.94
C LYS A 43 -1.81 -2.21 6.66
N ILE A 44 -0.76 -3.01 6.78
CA ILE A 44 -0.12 -3.69 5.66
C ILE A 44 -0.67 -5.10 5.61
N ARG A 45 -1.14 -5.52 4.44
CA ARG A 45 -1.51 -6.90 4.15
C ARG A 45 -0.47 -7.51 3.24
N HIS A 46 0.17 -8.56 3.70
CA HIS A 46 1.10 -9.37 2.92
C HIS A 46 0.37 -10.63 2.44
N TYR A 47 0.23 -10.74 1.11
CA TYR A 47 -0.44 -11.86 0.47
C TYR A 47 0.54 -13.01 0.18
N PRO A 48 0.04 -14.26 0.04
CA PRO A 48 0.88 -15.41 -0.28
C PRO A 48 1.64 -15.31 -1.61
N ASP A 49 1.16 -14.49 -2.55
CA ASP A 49 1.84 -14.19 -3.81
C ASP A 49 3.03 -13.22 -3.63
N GLY A 50 3.33 -12.82 -2.39
CA GLY A 50 4.36 -11.86 -2.03
C GLY A 50 3.94 -10.42 -2.23
N THR A 51 2.76 -10.14 -2.79
CA THR A 51 2.32 -8.76 -2.98
C THR A 51 1.90 -8.14 -1.66
N LEU A 52 2.13 -6.84 -1.55
CA LEU A 52 1.79 -6.06 -0.36
C LEU A 52 0.67 -5.09 -0.71
N ALA A 53 -0.27 -4.89 0.20
CA ALA A 53 -1.26 -3.84 0.08
C ALA A 53 -1.31 -3.03 1.37
N VAL A 54 -1.34 -1.71 1.23
CA VAL A 54 -1.42 -0.79 2.38
C VAL A 54 -2.82 -0.21 2.45
N PHE A 55 -3.38 -0.23 3.64
CA PHE A 55 -4.71 0.25 3.96
C PHE A 55 -4.67 1.33 5.04
N HIS A 56 -5.56 2.30 4.92
CA HIS A 56 -5.89 3.23 5.99
C HIS A 56 -7.39 3.12 6.27
N GLY A 57 -7.73 2.53 7.41
CA GLY A 57 -9.10 2.11 7.69
C GLY A 57 -9.62 1.14 6.61
N PRO A 58 -10.83 1.37 6.05
CA PRO A 58 -11.40 0.49 5.03
C PRO A 58 -10.82 0.69 3.62
N ARG A 59 -9.95 1.70 3.42
CA ARG A 59 -9.49 2.09 2.08
C ARG A 59 -8.09 1.57 1.80
N ARG A 60 -7.88 0.98 0.63
CA ARG A 60 -6.55 0.67 0.10
C ARG A 60 -5.90 1.97 -0.41
N ILE A 61 -4.70 2.26 0.07
CA ILE A 61 -3.89 3.42 -0.33
C ILE A 61 -2.97 3.07 -1.48
N ALA A 62 -2.33 1.90 -1.42
CA ALA A 62 -1.31 1.48 -2.37
C ALA A 62 -1.19 -0.05 -2.42
N ARG A 63 -0.62 -0.55 -3.51
CA ARG A 63 -0.20 -1.94 -3.67
C ARG A 63 1.25 -1.97 -4.13
N TYR A 64 2.01 -2.96 -3.67
CA TYR A 64 3.41 -3.15 -4.03
C TYR A 64 3.65 -4.58 -4.48
N MET A 65 4.60 -4.73 -5.39
CA MET A 65 5.20 -6.01 -5.76
C MET A 65 6.08 -6.53 -4.60
N PRO A 66 6.47 -7.82 -4.60
CA PRO A 66 7.29 -8.41 -3.53
C PRO A 66 8.66 -7.75 -3.33
N ASP A 67 9.18 -7.07 -4.35
CA ASP A 67 10.41 -6.28 -4.32
C ASP A 67 10.23 -4.87 -3.72
N GLY A 68 9.00 -4.49 -3.37
CA GLY A 68 8.65 -3.16 -2.87
C GLY A 68 8.35 -2.14 -3.98
N ALA A 69 8.33 -2.53 -5.26
CA ALA A 69 7.96 -1.64 -6.34
C ALA A 69 6.46 -1.30 -6.26
N ALA A 70 6.14 -0.01 -6.31
CA ALA A 70 4.74 0.44 -6.28
C ALA A 70 4.01 -0.01 -7.56
N ILE A 71 2.94 -0.77 -7.40
CA ILE A 71 2.00 -1.07 -8.47
C ILE A 71 1.14 0.18 -8.60
N GLN A 72 1.57 1.12 -9.43
CA GLN A 72 0.69 2.18 -9.86
C GLN A 72 -0.47 1.51 -10.60
N GLU A 73 -1.67 1.53 -10.01
CA GLU A 73 -2.88 1.38 -10.80
C GLU A 73 -2.90 2.58 -11.75
N THR A 74 -2.24 2.44 -12.89
CA THR A 74 -2.46 3.31 -14.02
C THR A 74 -3.95 3.22 -14.26
N CYS A 75 -4.69 4.30 -13.99
CA CYS A 75 -6.00 4.46 -14.58
C CYS A 75 -5.81 4.10 -16.05
N ARG A 76 -6.36 2.98 -16.51
CA ARG A 76 -6.53 2.75 -17.95
C ARG A 76 -7.53 3.79 -18.43
N THR A 77 -7.05 5.01 -18.66
CA THR A 77 -7.76 5.95 -19.52
C THR A 77 -7.61 5.38 -20.92
N GLY A 78 -8.65 4.67 -21.37
CA GLY A 78 -8.77 4.17 -22.74
C GLY A 78 -8.69 2.65 -22.88
N GLN A 79 -9.83 1.97 -22.76
CA GLN A 79 -10.18 0.95 -23.75
C GLN A 79 -11.60 1.27 -24.22
N ALA A 80 -11.66 2.05 -25.30
CA ALA A 80 -12.82 2.09 -26.17
C ALA A 80 -12.90 0.76 -26.92
N ALA A 81 -14.10 0.19 -26.98
CA ALA A 81 -14.57 -0.71 -28.02
C ALA A 81 -16.06 -0.40 -28.22
#